data_AF-A0A9Y2MUE2-F1
#
_entry.id   AF-A0A9Y2MUE2-F1
#
_cell.length_a   1.000
_cell.length_b   1.000
_cell.length_c   1.000
_cell.angle_alpha   90.00
_cell.angle_beta   90.00
_cell.angle_gamma   90.00
#
_symmetry.space_group_name_H-M   'P 1'
#
loop_
_entity.id
_entity.type
_entity.pdbx_description
1 polymer ?
#
loop_
_entity_poly.entity_id
_entity_poly.type
_entity_poly.pdbx_seq_one_letter_code
_entity_poly.pdbx_strand_id
1 'polypeptide(L)'
;MKRPEEDPGQFGLFGGVASAPPPASGRQCPPAKSRKPRGGHVGNPLVAKDVLAEVQEGRFALLDDTDRVVVFEDTNWVRVALDEDIVLHLLSIDYIRRGPARDTVTAYHGAVRRPVTPLKLTPRGRSMLQRWSNLAPLHT
;
A
#
# COMPACT_ATOMS: atom_id res chain seq x y z
N MET A 1 -45.86 42.04 59.91
CA MET A 1 -46.05 42.95 58.76
C MET A 1 -44.86 42.82 57.81
N LYS A 2 -45.16 42.64 56.52
CA LYS A 2 -44.27 42.10 55.47
C LYS A 2 -43.07 43.03 55.18
N ARG A 3 -41.88 42.45 55.07
CA ARG A 3 -40.73 43.03 54.35
C ARG A 3 -40.74 42.47 52.92
N PRO A 4 -40.43 43.29 51.90
CA PRO A 4 -40.44 42.89 50.50
C PRO A 4 -39.31 41.88 50.23
N GLU A 5 -39.69 40.75 49.64
CA GLU A 5 -38.79 39.70 49.18
C GLU A 5 -38.17 40.18 47.86
N GLU A 6 -36.84 40.29 47.86
CA GLU A 6 -36.04 40.70 46.71
C GLU A 6 -36.13 39.62 45.63
N ASP A 7 -36.64 40.02 44.46
CA ASP A 7 -36.77 39.20 43.24
C ASP A 7 -35.36 38.81 42.74
N PRO A 8 -34.96 37.52 42.82
CA PRO A 8 -33.67 37.06 42.33
C PRO A 8 -33.80 36.54 40.89
N GLY A 9 -34.72 37.10 40.09
CA GLY A 9 -35.08 36.55 38.78
C GLY A 9 -34.51 37.29 37.58
N GLN A 10 -33.90 38.45 37.75
CA GLN A 10 -33.47 39.26 36.60
C GLN A 10 -32.02 39.03 36.19
N PHE A 11 -31.62 37.80 35.86
CA PHE A 11 -30.49 37.51 34.97
C PHE A 11 -30.66 36.14 34.28
N GLY A 12 -31.01 36.14 32.99
CA GLY A 12 -31.08 34.91 32.21
C GLY A 12 -31.67 35.08 30.82
N LEU A 13 -31.01 35.86 29.98
CA LEU A 13 -31.22 36.13 28.54
C LEU A 13 -31.13 34.87 27.63
N PHE A 14 -31.69 33.73 28.05
CA PHE A 14 -31.77 32.51 27.24
C PHE A 14 -33.16 31.90 27.44
N GLY A 15 -34.08 32.26 26.54
CA GLY A 15 -35.34 31.54 26.40
C GLY A 15 -35.08 30.04 26.25
N GLY A 16 -35.90 29.24 26.91
CA GLY A 16 -35.74 27.79 27.00
C GLY A 16 -35.42 27.17 25.64
N VAL A 17 -34.21 26.64 25.52
CA VAL A 17 -33.85 25.78 24.39
C VAL A 17 -34.55 24.45 24.64
N ALA A 18 -35.61 24.21 23.87
CA ALA A 18 -36.17 22.88 23.73
C ALA A 18 -35.02 21.89 23.46
N SER A 19 -34.98 20.80 24.22
CA SER A 19 -33.95 19.77 24.09
C SER A 19 -33.85 19.34 22.62
N ALA A 20 -32.77 19.75 21.95
CA ALA A 20 -32.50 19.34 20.59
C ALA A 20 -32.13 17.84 20.60
N PRO A 21 -32.67 17.03 19.66
CA PRO A 21 -32.28 15.64 19.55
C PRO A 21 -30.78 15.54 19.22
N PRO A 22 -30.09 14.46 19.64
CA PRO A 22 -28.67 14.27 19.36
C PRO A 22 -28.41 14.30 17.85
N PRO A 23 -27.27 14.85 17.39
CA PRO A 23 -26.96 14.91 15.97
C PRO A 23 -26.90 13.49 15.40
N ALA A 24 -27.72 13.25 14.37
CA ALA A 24 -27.68 12.02 13.61
C ALA A 24 -26.26 11.83 13.05
N SER A 25 -25.61 10.73 13.45
CA SER A 25 -24.33 10.30 12.90
C SER A 25 -24.54 9.89 11.44
N GLY A 26 -24.51 10.88 10.56
CA GLY A 26 -24.87 10.76 9.15
C GLY A 26 -23.70 10.96 8.20
N ARG A 27 -22.47 10.59 8.58
CA ARG A 27 -21.42 10.35 7.57
C ARG A 27 -21.65 8.96 6.99
N GLN A 28 -22.67 8.84 6.14
CA GLN A 28 -22.76 7.72 5.21
C GLN A 28 -21.60 7.85 4.23
N CYS A 29 -20.48 7.22 4.56
CA CYS A 29 -19.50 6.84 3.55
C CYS A 29 -20.27 6.11 2.44
N PRO A 30 -20.10 6.47 1.15
CA PRO A 30 -20.75 5.75 0.07
C PRO A 30 -20.41 4.25 0.21
N PRO A 31 -21.37 3.34 -0.05
CA PRO A 31 -21.11 1.92 0.10
C PRO A 31 -19.89 1.57 -0.72
N ALA A 32 -18.89 0.98 -0.07
CA ALA A 32 -17.73 0.45 -0.75
C ALA A 32 -18.25 -0.46 -1.86
N LYS A 33 -18.09 -0.05 -3.13
CA LYS A 33 -18.38 -0.93 -4.26
C LYS A 33 -17.56 -2.18 -4.01
N SER A 34 -18.25 -3.26 -3.65
CA SER A 34 -17.66 -4.56 -3.39
C SER A 34 -17.08 -5.03 -4.71
N ARG A 35 -15.83 -4.63 -4.97
CA ARG A 35 -15.01 -5.30 -5.97
C ARG A 35 -14.86 -6.71 -5.42
N LYS A 36 -15.52 -7.65 -6.09
CA LYS A 36 -15.32 -9.09 -5.92
C LYS A 36 -13.84 -9.31 -5.56
N PRO A 37 -13.52 -9.86 -4.38
CA PRO A 37 -12.15 -10.23 -4.12
C PRO A 37 -11.84 -11.28 -5.17
N ARG A 38 -11.02 -10.92 -6.17
CA ARG A 38 -10.39 -11.95 -6.99
C ARG A 38 -9.50 -12.67 -6.00
N GLY A 39 -9.99 -13.80 -5.50
CA GLY A 39 -9.28 -14.69 -4.59
C GLY A 39 -7.97 -15.09 -5.24
N GLY A 40 -6.94 -14.34 -4.93
CA GLY A 40 -5.54 -14.72 -5.01
C GLY A 40 -5.00 -14.35 -3.65
N HIS A 41 -4.17 -15.23 -3.08
CA HIS A 41 -3.49 -15.06 -1.79
C HIS A 41 -3.38 -13.58 -1.43
N VAL A 42 -4.04 -13.16 -0.33
CA VAL A 42 -3.82 -11.84 0.25
C VAL A 42 -2.37 -11.85 0.72
N GLY A 43 -1.47 -11.51 -0.22
CA GLY A 43 -0.04 -11.49 0.01
C GLY A 43 0.19 -10.63 1.23
N ASN A 44 1.01 -11.14 2.15
CA ASN A 44 1.34 -10.40 3.36
C ASN A 44 1.84 -9.01 2.94
N PRO A 45 1.18 -7.91 3.36
CA PRO A 45 1.54 -6.57 2.92
C PRO A 45 2.97 -6.19 3.32
N LEU A 46 3.53 -6.83 4.36
CA LEU A 46 4.93 -6.68 4.74
C LEU A 46 5.85 -7.23 3.65
N VAL A 47 5.58 -8.45 3.16
CA VAL A 47 6.37 -9.07 2.07
C VAL A 47 6.22 -8.26 0.78
N ALA A 48 5.02 -7.75 0.48
CA ALA A 48 4.83 -6.87 -0.67
C ALA A 48 5.64 -5.56 -0.56
N LYS A 49 5.76 -4.99 0.64
CA LYS A 49 6.62 -3.82 0.89
C LYS A 49 8.08 -4.17 0.66
N ASP A 50 8.55 -5.30 1.19
CA ASP A 50 9.93 -5.75 1.04
C ASP A 50 10.26 -5.96 -0.43
N VAL A 51 9.42 -6.68 -1.17
CA VAL A 51 9.55 -6.86 -2.63
C VAL A 51 9.64 -5.53 -3.38
N LEU A 52 8.79 -4.55 -3.04
CA LEU A 52 8.88 -3.22 -3.68
C LEU A 52 10.21 -2.52 -3.38
N ALA A 53 10.76 -2.67 -2.17
CA ALA A 53 12.07 -2.13 -1.81
C ALA A 53 13.19 -2.86 -2.58
N GLU A 54 13.16 -4.18 -2.67
CA GLU A 54 14.16 -4.95 -3.41
C GLU A 54 14.13 -4.64 -4.92
N VAL A 55 12.94 -4.39 -5.47
CA VAL A 55 12.77 -3.95 -6.88
C VAL A 55 13.32 -2.54 -7.07
N GLN A 56 13.20 -1.65 -6.08
CA GLN A 56 13.85 -0.34 -6.12
C GLN A 56 15.37 -0.47 -6.20
N GLU A 57 15.93 -1.45 -5.49
CA GLU A 57 17.36 -1.78 -5.48
C GLU A 57 17.80 -2.54 -6.75
N GLY A 58 16.86 -2.92 -7.62
CA GLY A 58 17.16 -3.63 -8.87
C GLY A 58 17.46 -5.13 -8.70
N ARG A 59 17.06 -5.73 -7.57
CA ARG A 59 17.35 -7.15 -7.27
C ARG A 59 16.47 -8.14 -8.02
N PHE A 60 15.31 -7.71 -8.51
CA PHE A 60 14.39 -8.59 -9.25
C PHE A 60 14.47 -8.38 -10.77
N ALA A 61 14.33 -9.47 -11.52
CA ALA A 61 14.25 -9.47 -12.98
C ALA A 61 13.26 -10.54 -13.48
N LEU A 62 12.97 -10.50 -14.78
CA LEU A 62 12.25 -11.56 -15.48
C LEU A 62 13.19 -12.29 -16.42
N LEU A 63 13.00 -13.60 -16.52
CA LEU A 63 13.66 -14.43 -17.52
C LEU A 63 12.92 -14.28 -18.85
N ASP A 64 13.60 -13.83 -19.91
CA ASP A 64 12.92 -13.45 -21.16
C ASP A 64 12.23 -14.61 -21.89
N ASP A 65 12.69 -15.85 -21.70
CA ASP A 65 12.15 -17.02 -22.42
C ASP A 65 10.87 -17.60 -21.80
N THR A 66 10.68 -17.38 -20.49
CA THR A 66 9.65 -18.07 -19.69
C THR A 66 8.85 -17.12 -18.80
N ASP A 67 9.17 -15.83 -18.82
CA ASP A 67 8.58 -14.79 -17.98
C ASP A 67 8.65 -15.12 -16.47
N ARG A 68 9.58 -15.98 -16.07
CA ARG A 68 9.80 -16.37 -14.68
C ARG A 68 10.45 -15.25 -13.88
N VAL A 69 9.99 -15.07 -12.65
CA VAL A 69 10.57 -14.07 -11.75
C VAL A 69 11.85 -14.63 -11.13
N VAL A 70 12.95 -13.89 -11.29
CA VAL A 70 14.25 -14.23 -10.73
C VAL A 70 14.79 -13.10 -9.86
N VAL A 71 15.67 -13.47 -8.92
CA VAL A 71 16.39 -12.55 -8.04
C VAL A 71 17.88 -12.67 -8.29
N PHE A 72 18.57 -11.54 -8.40
CA PHE A 72 20.02 -11.48 -8.41
C PHE A 72 20.56 -11.83 -7.01
N GLU A 73 21.32 -12.92 -6.91
CA GLU A 73 22.12 -13.22 -5.71
C GLU A 73 23.37 -12.36 -5.67
N ASP A 74 24.01 -12.23 -6.84
CA ASP A 74 25.19 -11.42 -7.11
C ASP A 74 25.00 -10.65 -8.43
N THR A 75 26.02 -9.91 -8.87
CA THR A 75 26.02 -9.17 -10.14
C THR A 75 25.68 -10.03 -11.37
N ASN A 76 26.08 -11.31 -11.35
CA ASN A 76 25.99 -12.18 -12.52
C ASN A 76 25.14 -13.44 -12.30
N TRP A 77 24.68 -13.71 -11.09
CA TRP A 77 23.99 -14.95 -10.73
C TRP A 77 22.56 -14.66 -10.32
N VAL A 78 21.64 -15.45 -10.86
CA VAL A 78 20.21 -15.34 -10.57
C VAL A 78 19.65 -16.69 -10.13
N ARG A 79 18.68 -16.62 -9.21
CA ARG A 79 17.86 -17.75 -8.78
C ARG A 79 16.38 -17.46 -8.95
N VAL A 80 15.56 -18.50 -8.93
CA VAL A 80 14.10 -18.35 -8.91
C VAL A 80 13.67 -17.61 -7.64
N ALA A 81 12.79 -16.63 -7.80
CA ALA A 81 12.23 -15.89 -6.68
C ALA A 81 11.29 -16.77 -5.85
N LEU A 82 11.43 -16.73 -4.53
CA LEU A 82 10.48 -17.38 -3.62
C LEU A 82 9.11 -16.69 -3.63
N ASP A 83 9.12 -15.36 -3.78
CA ASP A 83 7.93 -14.50 -3.76
C ASP A 83 7.40 -14.22 -5.18
N GLU A 84 7.55 -15.16 -6.12
CA GLU A 84 7.14 -15.03 -7.53
C GLU A 84 5.67 -14.56 -7.64
N ASP A 85 4.75 -15.18 -6.89
CA ASP A 85 3.32 -14.84 -6.91
C ASP A 85 3.05 -13.38 -6.51
N ILE A 86 3.81 -12.86 -5.53
CA ILE A 86 3.67 -11.49 -5.06
C ILE A 86 4.19 -10.52 -6.12
N VAL A 87 5.33 -10.83 -6.75
CA VAL A 87 5.88 -10.01 -7.84
C VAL A 87 4.93 -10.00 -9.04
N LEU A 88 4.39 -11.15 -9.43
CA LEU A 88 3.39 -11.25 -10.50
C LEU A 88 2.11 -10.48 -10.16
N HIS A 89 1.66 -10.52 -8.91
CA HIS A 89 0.55 -9.69 -8.47
C HIS A 89 0.86 -8.20 -8.59
N LEU A 90 2.03 -7.75 -8.12
CA LEU A 90 2.48 -6.35 -8.20
C LEU A 90 2.67 -5.85 -9.64
N LEU A 91 3.09 -6.73 -10.55
CA LEU A 91 3.09 -6.50 -12.00
C LEU A 91 1.65 -6.32 -12.54
N SER A 92 0.72 -7.20 -12.14
CA SER A 92 -0.67 -7.15 -12.61
C SER A 92 -1.42 -5.88 -12.20
N ILE A 93 -1.03 -5.25 -11.08
CA ILE A 93 -1.61 -3.99 -10.58
C ILE A 93 -0.80 -2.75 -10.94
N ASP A 94 0.23 -2.89 -11.79
CA ASP A 94 1.06 -1.79 -12.32
C ASP A 94 1.87 -1.04 -11.22
N TYR A 95 2.29 -1.73 -10.17
CA TYR A 95 3.24 -1.19 -9.18
C TYR A 95 4.68 -1.47 -9.59
N ILE A 96 4.90 -2.58 -10.26
CA ILE A 96 6.16 -2.96 -10.89
C ILE A 96 5.92 -3.06 -12.39
N ARG A 97 6.94 -2.79 -13.19
CA ARG A 97 6.94 -3.02 -14.64
C ARG A 97 8.25 -3.67 -15.08
N ARG A 98 8.22 -4.30 -16.25
CA ARG A 98 9.43 -4.74 -16.94
C ARG A 98 10.26 -3.51 -17.34
N GLY A 99 11.58 -3.63 -17.21
CA GLY A 99 12.52 -2.69 -17.82
C GLY A 99 12.37 -2.66 -19.34
N PRO A 100 12.85 -1.59 -20.00
CA PRO A 100 12.96 -1.61 -21.46
C PRO A 100 13.96 -2.67 -21.91
N ALA A 101 13.75 -3.26 -23.09
CA ALA A 101 14.59 -4.36 -23.61
C ALA A 101 16.08 -4.02 -23.75
N ARG A 102 16.45 -2.74 -23.80
CA ARG A 102 17.85 -2.29 -23.81
C ARG A 102 18.58 -2.47 -22.47
N ASP A 103 17.82 -2.63 -21.39
CA ASP A 103 18.35 -2.86 -20.03
C ASP A 103 18.47 -4.36 -19.73
N THR A 104 18.17 -5.23 -20.69
CA THR A 104 18.31 -6.68 -20.56
C THR A 104 19.77 -7.03 -20.36
N VAL A 105 20.06 -7.80 -19.31
CA VAL A 105 21.41 -8.26 -18.98
C VAL A 105 21.48 -9.77 -19.09
N THR A 106 22.68 -10.30 -19.31
CA THR A 106 22.87 -11.75 -19.31
C THR A 106 23.34 -12.19 -17.94
N ALA A 107 22.62 -13.12 -17.31
CA ALA A 107 22.97 -13.68 -16.00
C ALA A 107 22.97 -15.20 -16.03
N TYR A 108 23.69 -15.82 -15.08
CA TYR A 108 23.72 -17.26 -14.87
C TYR A 108 22.48 -17.70 -14.09
N HIS A 109 21.67 -18.55 -14.71
CA HIS A 109 20.60 -19.29 -14.06
C HIS A 109 21.01 -20.77 -14.00
N GLY A 110 21.55 -21.19 -12.85
CA GLY A 110 22.30 -22.44 -12.75
C GLY A 110 23.55 -22.40 -13.64
N ALA A 111 23.82 -23.48 -14.38
CA ALA A 111 25.00 -23.55 -15.25
C ALA A 111 24.85 -22.79 -16.59
N VAL A 112 23.68 -22.22 -16.90
CA VAL A 112 23.36 -21.66 -18.22
C VAL A 112 23.21 -20.14 -18.13
N ARG A 113 23.81 -19.42 -19.08
CA ARG A 113 23.59 -17.98 -19.25
C ARG A 113 22.27 -17.72 -19.96
N ARG A 114 21.45 -16.84 -19.40
CA ARG A 114 20.15 -16.45 -19.94
C ARG A 114 19.97 -14.93 -19.92
N PRO A 115 19.27 -14.37 -20.92
CA PRO A 115 18.87 -12.97 -20.87
C PRO A 115 17.80 -12.78 -19.78
N VAL A 116 18.02 -11.78 -18.93
CA VAL A 116 17.10 -11.36 -17.88
C VAL A 116 16.83 -9.87 -18.00
N THR A 117 15.56 -9.50 -17.93
CA THR A 117 15.12 -8.10 -18.00
C THR A 117 14.83 -7.60 -16.58
N PRO A 118 15.59 -6.63 -16.05
CA PRO A 118 15.38 -6.09 -14.71
C PRO A 118 13.99 -5.48 -14.54
N LEU A 119 13.39 -5.72 -13.37
CA LEU A 119 12.13 -5.08 -12.99
C LEU A 119 12.38 -3.67 -12.47
N LYS A 120 11.41 -2.78 -12.68
CA LYS A 120 11.47 -1.39 -12.22
C LYS A 120 10.17 -0.98 -11.57
N LEU A 121 10.27 -0.14 -10.54
CA LEU A 121 9.09 0.48 -9.95
C LEU A 121 8.43 1.47 -10.91
N THR A 122 7.11 1.45 -10.94
CA THR A 122 6.32 2.51 -11.58
C THR A 122 6.26 3.74 -10.64
N PRO A 123 5.78 4.91 -11.12
CA PRO A 123 5.48 6.03 -10.22
C PRO A 123 4.50 5.62 -9.09
N ARG A 124 3.50 4.79 -9.40
CA ARG A 124 2.51 4.32 -8.43
C ARG A 124 3.14 3.39 -7.39
N GLY A 125 3.98 2.46 -7.83
CA GLY A 125 4.74 1.57 -6.93
C GLY A 125 5.66 2.35 -5.99
N ARG A 126 6.39 3.35 -6.51
CA ARG A 126 7.21 4.25 -5.68
C ARG A 126 6.40 4.99 -4.62
N SER A 127 5.28 5.59 -5.00
CA SER A 127 4.40 6.25 -4.03
C SER A 127 3.84 5.29 -2.99
N MET A 128 3.51 4.04 -3.38
CA MET A 128 3.05 3.02 -2.45
C MET A 128 4.12 2.64 -1.43
N LEU A 129 5.34 2.36 -1.91
CA LEU A 129 6.49 2.03 -1.07
C LEU A 129 6.77 3.17 -0.08
N GLN A 130 6.79 4.42 -0.55
CA GLN A 130 6.99 5.57 0.32
C GLN A 130 5.92 5.67 1.42
N ARG A 131 4.63 5.48 1.06
CA ARG A 131 3.55 5.48 2.06
C ARG A 131 3.74 4.39 3.10
N TRP A 132 4.06 3.17 2.69
CA TRP A 132 4.28 2.06 3.61
C TRP A 132 5.55 2.19 4.45
N SER A 133 6.59 2.84 3.94
CA SER A 133 7.79 3.17 4.72
C SER A 133 7.47 4.19 5.82
N ASN A 134 6.56 5.13 5.56
CA ASN A 134 6.14 6.14 6.54
C ASN A 134 5.19 5.61 7.63
N LEU A 135 4.62 4.42 7.47
CA LEU A 135 3.75 3.78 8.47
C LEU A 135 4.54 3.00 9.54
N ALA A 136 5.87 3.05 9.52
CA ALA A 136 6.70 2.39 10.53
C ALA A 136 6.28 2.88 11.93
N PRO A 137 6.11 1.96 12.90
CA PRO A 137 5.68 2.34 14.24
C PRO A 137 6.68 3.34 14.83
N LEU A 138 6.15 4.42 15.41
CA LEU A 138 6.92 5.27 16.31
C LEU A 138 7.41 4.34 17.43
N HIS A 139 8.71 4.07 17.48
CA HIS A 139 9.32 3.41 18.64
C HIS A 139 9.04 4.31 19.85
N THR A 140 8.05 3.93 20.66
CA THR A 140 7.79 4.47 22.00
C THR A 140 8.47 3.61 23.04
#